data_AF-A0A382V9V1-F1
#
_entry.id   AF-A0A382V9V1-F1
#
_cell.length_a   1.000
_cell.length_b   1.000
_cell.length_c   1.000
_cell.angle_alpha   90.00
_cell.angle_beta   90.00
_cell.angle_gamma   90.00
#
_symmetry.space_group_name_H-M   'P 1'
#
loop_
_entity.id
_entity.type
_entity.pdbx_description
1 polymer ?
#
loop_
_entity_poly.entity_id
_entity_poly.type
_entity_poly.pdbx_seq_one_letter_code
_entity_poly.pdbx_strand_id
1 'polypeptide(L)'
;MIKHNKTYEFDIPNISFGVLSENKLNTLSKDGRYASPFMEEYLPVWFPKLKRVLGNKDHDHIDPDGVYYDAKNFTKNGLQFMPSNQIGAGRSYDAKATEEKAKKLVYICCDITSFPKVRVKFVPGKQLFKTYPKAKVPFHERDSFFGE
;
A
#
# COMPACT_ATOMS: atom_id res chain seq x y z
N MET A 1 -15.76 -9.70 4.32
CA MET A 1 -16.00 -8.97 3.06
C MET A 1 -15.20 -7.70 3.10
N ILE A 2 -14.37 -7.43 2.09
CA ILE A 2 -13.57 -6.20 2.00
C ILE A 2 -14.51 -5.05 1.64
N LYS A 3 -14.65 -4.05 2.51
CA LYS A 3 -15.36 -2.80 2.21
C LYS A 3 -14.38 -1.75 1.70
N HIS A 4 -14.65 -1.21 0.52
CA HIS A 4 -13.90 -0.08 -0.05
C HIS A 4 -14.12 1.21 0.74
N ASN A 5 -13.12 2.09 0.74
CA ASN A 5 -13.07 3.37 1.44
C ASN A 5 -13.29 3.31 2.97
N LYS A 6 -13.30 2.11 3.55
CA LYS A 6 -13.21 1.89 4.98
C LYS A 6 -11.75 1.75 5.39
N THR A 7 -11.38 2.41 6.48
CA THR A 7 -10.10 2.21 7.16
C THR A 7 -10.22 1.08 8.17
N TYR A 8 -9.25 0.19 8.16
CA TYR A 8 -9.06 -0.90 9.12
C TYR A 8 -7.77 -0.62 9.89
N GLU A 9 -7.76 -0.93 11.18
CA GLU A 9 -6.60 -0.74 12.03
C GLU A 9 -6.10 -2.07 12.55
N PHE A 10 -4.79 -2.26 12.51
CA PHE A 10 -4.13 -3.47 12.95
C PHE A 10 -2.87 -3.12 13.74
N ASP A 11 -2.50 -4.01 14.64
CA ASP A 11 -1.18 -4.02 15.28
C ASP A 11 -0.39 -5.22 14.75
N ILE A 12 0.91 -5.02 14.50
CA ILE A 12 1.85 -6.10 14.23
C ILE A 12 2.71 -6.32 15.49
N PRO A 13 2.32 -7.24 16.39
CA PRO A 13 3.06 -7.48 17.62
C PRO A 13 4.31 -8.35 17.36
N ASN A 14 5.22 -8.35 18.34
CA ASN A 14 6.31 -9.33 18.45
C ASN A 14 7.28 -9.37 17.27
N ILE A 15 7.56 -8.22 16.62
CA ILE A 15 8.58 -8.16 15.57
C ILE A 15 9.97 -8.45 16.16
N SER A 16 10.71 -9.37 15.53
CA SER A 16 12.04 -9.75 15.98
C SER A 16 12.94 -10.07 14.78
N PHE A 17 14.23 -9.73 14.88
CA PHE A 17 15.24 -10.08 13.89
C PHE A 17 16.64 -10.08 14.53
N GLY A 18 17.11 -11.26 14.92
CA GLY A 18 18.38 -11.42 15.64
C GLY A 18 18.39 -10.61 16.95
N VAL A 19 19.44 -9.82 17.15
CA VAL A 19 19.66 -9.01 18.37
C VAL A 19 19.04 -7.61 18.32
N LEU A 20 18.36 -7.25 17.22
CA LEU A 20 17.79 -5.91 17.08
C LEU A 20 16.60 -5.72 18.02
N SER A 21 16.57 -4.58 18.71
CA SER A 21 15.44 -4.21 19.56
C SER A 21 14.19 -3.93 18.74
N GLU A 22 13.03 -4.16 19.36
CA GLU A 22 11.72 -3.90 18.73
C GLU A 22 11.60 -2.45 18.25
N ASN A 23 12.06 -1.47 19.05
CA ASN A 23 12.06 -0.06 18.64
C ASN A 23 12.86 0.20 17.36
N LYS A 24 13.99 -0.47 17.18
CA LYS A 24 14.82 -0.34 15.97
C LYS A 24 14.09 -0.95 14.77
N LEU A 25 13.46 -2.11 14.95
CA LEU A 25 12.67 -2.78 13.92
C LEU A 25 11.44 -1.94 13.54
N ASN A 26 10.70 -1.44 14.52
CA ASN A 26 9.56 -0.56 14.31
C ASN A 26 9.94 0.71 13.53
N THR A 27 11.13 1.26 13.78
CA THR A 27 11.65 2.41 13.04
C THR A 27 11.99 2.05 11.59
N LEU A 28 12.62 0.90 11.35
CA LEU A 28 12.95 0.42 10.01
C LEU A 28 11.68 0.09 9.20
N SER A 29 10.66 -0.47 9.85
CA SER A 29 9.37 -0.80 9.25
C SER A 29 8.53 0.41 8.85
N LYS A 30 8.98 1.65 9.12
CA LYS A 30 8.39 2.90 8.60
C LYS A 30 8.90 3.24 7.19
N ASP A 31 9.91 2.53 6.69
CA ASP A 31 10.41 2.63 5.32
C ASP A 31 9.70 1.60 4.43
N GLY A 32 8.98 2.08 3.42
CA GLY A 32 8.24 1.22 2.50
C GLY A 32 9.09 0.18 1.79
N ARG A 33 10.39 0.44 1.57
CA ARG A 33 11.31 -0.53 0.93
C ARG A 33 11.54 -1.77 1.80
N TYR A 34 11.55 -1.60 3.12
CA TYR A 34 11.72 -2.70 4.06
C TYR A 34 10.38 -3.32 4.41
N ALA A 35 9.33 -2.51 4.58
CA ALA A 35 8.02 -2.98 5.01
C ALA A 35 7.22 -3.70 3.92
N SER A 36 7.35 -3.32 2.64
CA SER A 36 6.52 -3.85 1.54
C SER A 36 6.44 -5.38 1.49
N PRO A 37 7.55 -6.13 1.49
CA PRO A 37 7.48 -7.59 1.42
C PRO A 37 6.72 -8.21 2.60
N PHE A 38 6.85 -7.63 3.81
CA PHE A 38 6.12 -8.09 4.98
C PHE A 38 4.64 -7.74 4.90
N MET A 39 4.31 -6.51 4.46
CA MET A 39 2.92 -6.10 4.29
C MET A 39 2.18 -7.00 3.29
N GLU A 40 2.82 -7.35 2.18
CA GLU A 40 2.25 -8.27 1.20
C GLU A 40 1.93 -9.67 1.77
N GLU A 41 2.70 -10.14 2.75
CA GLU A 41 2.43 -11.39 3.49
C GLU A 41 1.34 -11.23 4.55
N TYR A 42 1.30 -10.09 5.25
CA TYR A 42 0.31 -9.82 6.29
C TYR A 42 -1.10 -9.56 5.74
N LEU A 43 -1.21 -9.01 4.53
CA LEU A 43 -2.50 -8.68 3.93
C LEU A 43 -3.44 -9.90 3.80
N PRO A 44 -2.99 -11.08 3.30
CA PRO A 44 -3.76 -12.32 3.35
C PRO A 44 -4.13 -12.80 4.77
N VAL A 45 -3.30 -12.52 5.79
CA VAL A 45 -3.62 -12.90 7.19
C VAL A 45 -4.81 -12.09 7.70
N TRP A 46 -4.83 -10.78 7.44
CA TRP A 46 -5.94 -9.90 7.85
C TRP A 46 -7.16 -10.00 6.95
N PHE A 47 -6.95 -10.30 5.67
CA PHE A 47 -7.99 -10.41 4.65
C PHE A 47 -7.87 -11.76 3.93
N PRO A 48 -8.39 -12.87 4.52
CA PRO A 48 -8.17 -14.24 4.02
C PRO A 48 -8.68 -14.56 2.61
N LYS A 49 -9.45 -13.64 2.01
CA LYS A 49 -9.86 -13.75 0.60
C LYS A 49 -8.74 -13.32 -0.36
N LEU A 50 -7.77 -12.53 0.08
CA LEU A 50 -6.64 -12.14 -0.75
C LEU A 50 -5.67 -13.29 -0.86
N LYS A 51 -5.27 -13.59 -2.10
CA LYS A 51 -4.16 -14.48 -2.39
C LYS A 51 -3.00 -13.65 -2.93
N ARG A 52 -1.84 -13.75 -2.30
CA ARG A 52 -0.61 -13.13 -2.80
C ARG A 52 -0.24 -13.72 -4.16
N VAL A 53 0.15 -12.86 -5.09
CA VAL A 53 0.65 -13.21 -6.41
C VAL A 53 2.17 -13.12 -6.38
N LEU A 54 2.84 -14.22 -6.72
CA LEU A 54 4.29 -14.29 -6.74
C LEU A 54 4.84 -14.04 -8.15
N GLY A 55 6.08 -13.55 -8.21
CA GLY A 55 6.76 -13.18 -9.44
C GLY A 55 6.53 -11.71 -9.84
N ASN A 56 7.29 -11.24 -10.82
CA ASN A 56 7.22 -9.85 -11.30
C ASN A 56 5.95 -9.65 -12.16
N LYS A 57 4.80 -9.54 -11.48
CA LYS A 57 3.49 -9.26 -12.07
C LYS A 57 3.13 -7.80 -11.87
N ASP A 58 2.05 -7.37 -12.49
CA ASP A 58 1.59 -5.98 -12.47
C ASP A 58 0.70 -5.64 -11.26
N HIS A 59 0.46 -6.61 -10.36
CA HIS A 59 -0.34 -6.54 -9.13
C HIS A 59 0.22 -7.51 -8.06
N ASP A 60 -0.13 -7.28 -6.80
CA ASP A 60 0.41 -8.01 -5.63
C ASP A 60 -0.55 -9.08 -5.09
N HIS A 61 -1.87 -8.89 -5.23
CA HIS A 61 -2.88 -9.84 -4.76
C HIS A 61 -4.06 -9.98 -5.74
N ILE A 62 -4.77 -11.10 -5.62
CA ILE A 62 -6.03 -11.37 -6.31
C ILE A 62 -7.05 -11.95 -5.33
N ASP A 63 -8.34 -11.67 -5.52
CA ASP A 63 -9.43 -12.30 -4.79
C ASP A 63 -10.17 -13.39 -5.62
N PRO A 64 -11.11 -14.16 -5.03
CA PRO A 64 -11.83 -15.21 -5.75
C PRO A 64 -12.74 -14.69 -6.87
N ASP A 65 -13.09 -13.40 -6.85
CA ASP A 65 -13.94 -12.75 -7.84
C ASP A 65 -13.10 -12.22 -9.04
N GLY A 66 -11.77 -12.42 -8.99
CA GLY A 66 -10.84 -12.01 -10.05
C GLY A 66 -10.43 -10.54 -9.97
N VAL A 67 -10.65 -9.86 -8.84
CA VAL A 67 -10.21 -8.48 -8.64
C VAL A 67 -8.71 -8.45 -8.34
N TYR A 68 -7.98 -7.59 -9.05
CA TYR A 68 -6.56 -7.39 -8.85
C TYR A 68 -6.28 -6.25 -7.87
N TYR A 69 -5.32 -6.47 -6.98
CA TYR A 69 -4.94 -5.54 -5.92
C TYR A 69 -3.45 -5.23 -5.95
N ASP A 70 -3.12 -3.97 -5.65
CA ASP A 70 -1.73 -3.48 -5.61
C ASP A 70 -1.49 -2.78 -4.27
N ALA A 71 -0.56 -3.31 -3.48
CA ALA A 71 -0.26 -2.83 -2.15
C ALA A 71 0.70 -1.63 -2.25
N LYS A 72 0.39 -0.57 -1.50
CA LYS A 72 1.20 0.65 -1.45
C LYS A 72 1.32 1.16 -0.03
N ASN A 73 2.54 1.45 0.37
CA ASN A 73 2.85 1.96 1.69
C ASN A 73 2.78 3.50 1.71
N PHE A 74 2.00 4.05 2.64
CA PHE A 74 2.02 5.46 3.01
C PHE A 74 3.14 5.67 4.02
N THR A 75 4.09 6.56 3.67
CA THR A 75 5.28 6.84 4.48
C THR A 75 5.35 8.34 4.77
N LYS A 76 6.41 8.81 5.43
CA LYS A 76 6.70 10.25 5.59
C LYS A 76 6.71 11.04 4.26
N ASN A 77 6.89 10.37 3.12
CA ASN A 77 6.90 10.98 1.79
C ASN A 77 5.52 10.97 1.11
N GLY A 78 4.48 10.51 1.81
CA GLY A 78 3.15 10.20 1.28
C GLY A 78 3.06 8.78 0.73
N LEU A 79 1.99 8.52 -0.02
CA LEU A 79 1.76 7.27 -0.75
C LEU A 79 1.84 7.53 -2.24
N GLN A 80 2.76 6.84 -2.91
CA GLN A 80 2.86 6.86 -4.38
C GLN A 80 2.22 5.59 -4.91
N PHE A 81 1.34 5.71 -5.90
CA PHE A 81 0.67 4.58 -6.55
C PHE A 81 0.90 4.55 -8.07
N MET A 82 1.92 5.29 -8.50
CA MET A 82 2.45 5.25 -9.86
C MET A 82 3.04 3.87 -10.19
N PRO A 83 2.99 3.42 -11.46
CA PRO A 83 3.69 2.21 -11.88
C PRO A 83 5.17 2.24 -11.52
N SER A 84 5.72 1.12 -11.05
CA SER A 84 7.11 1.04 -10.58
C SER A 84 8.13 1.45 -11.65
N ASN A 85 7.86 1.16 -12.93
CA ASN A 85 8.69 1.55 -14.07
C ASN A 85 8.74 3.07 -14.35
N GLN A 86 7.88 3.87 -13.69
CA GLN A 86 7.89 5.33 -13.76
C GLN A 86 8.45 5.99 -12.48
N ILE A 87 8.71 5.20 -11.42
CA ILE A 87 9.26 5.69 -10.14
C ILE A 87 10.79 5.60 -10.15
N GLY A 88 11.51 6.72 -10.02
CA GLY A 88 12.97 6.73 -9.84
C GLY A 88 13.71 7.68 -10.77
N ALA A 89 15.04 7.83 -10.56
CA ALA A 89 15.86 8.74 -11.35
C ALA A 89 15.86 8.34 -12.84
N GLY A 90 15.69 9.34 -13.72
CA GLY A 90 15.67 9.16 -15.17
C GLY A 90 14.35 8.62 -15.75
N ARG A 91 13.33 8.39 -14.92
CA ARG A 91 11.99 7.97 -15.38
C ARG A 91 11.06 9.19 -15.51
N SER A 92 10.17 9.15 -16.49
CA SER A 92 9.16 10.18 -16.73
C SER A 92 7.78 9.69 -16.29
N TYR A 93 6.98 10.62 -15.76
CA TYR A 93 5.59 10.36 -15.42
C TYR A 93 4.72 10.39 -16.69
N ASP A 94 4.05 9.28 -16.96
CA ASP A 94 2.99 9.17 -17.97
C ASP A 94 1.65 9.04 -17.26
N ALA A 95 0.92 10.16 -17.21
CA ALA A 95 -0.38 10.24 -16.58
C ALA A 95 -1.40 9.30 -17.23
N LYS A 96 -1.37 9.15 -18.56
CA LYS A 96 -2.34 8.34 -19.30
C LYS A 96 -2.10 6.86 -19.03
N ALA A 97 -0.85 6.41 -19.12
CA ALA A 97 -0.50 5.03 -18.78
C ALA A 97 -0.80 4.71 -17.30
N THR A 98 -0.57 5.66 -16.40
CA THR A 98 -0.87 5.49 -14.98
C THR A 98 -2.37 5.39 -14.73
N GLU A 99 -3.18 6.25 -15.35
CA GLU A 99 -4.64 6.21 -15.25
C GLU A 99 -5.21 4.88 -15.76
N GLU A 100 -4.75 4.42 -16.94
CA GLU A 100 -5.20 3.16 -17.54
C GLU A 100 -4.85 1.94 -16.69
N LYS A 101 -3.70 1.95 -16.00
CA LYS A 101 -3.36 0.91 -15.03
C LYS A 101 -4.25 1.03 -13.78
N ALA A 102 -4.37 2.21 -13.20
CA ALA A 102 -5.13 2.44 -11.97
C ALA A 102 -6.61 2.03 -12.12
N LYS A 103 -7.22 2.23 -13.30
CA LYS A 103 -8.61 1.81 -13.57
C LYS A 103 -8.86 0.31 -13.42
N LYS A 104 -7.82 -0.53 -13.51
CA LYS A 104 -7.91 -2.00 -13.47
C LYS A 104 -7.63 -2.59 -12.09
N LEU A 105 -7.25 -1.77 -11.12
CA LEU A 105 -6.75 -2.20 -9.82
C LEU A 105 -7.57 -1.62 -8.66
N VAL A 106 -7.57 -2.34 -7.55
CA VAL A 106 -7.90 -1.79 -6.23
C VAL A 106 -6.58 -1.61 -5.46
N TYR A 107 -6.29 -0.40 -5.02
CA TYR A 107 -5.09 -0.16 -4.22
C TYR A 107 -5.33 -0.50 -2.76
N ILE A 108 -4.41 -1.24 -2.17
CA ILE A 108 -4.34 -1.51 -0.74
C ILE A 108 -3.38 -0.51 -0.11
N CYS A 109 -3.92 0.60 0.38
CA CYS A 109 -3.16 1.68 0.98
C CYS A 109 -2.85 1.35 2.44
N CYS A 110 -1.58 1.10 2.76
CA CYS A 110 -1.11 0.72 4.09
C CYS A 110 -0.34 1.89 4.72
N ASP A 111 -0.92 2.55 5.74
CA ASP A 111 -0.21 3.53 6.54
C ASP A 111 0.71 2.86 7.55
N ILE A 112 2.02 2.99 7.32
CA ILE A 112 3.06 2.45 8.17
C ILE A 112 3.78 3.55 8.97
N THR A 113 3.32 4.81 8.97
CA THR A 113 4.03 5.90 9.66
C THR A 113 4.06 5.72 11.18
N SER A 114 3.05 5.02 11.70
CA SER A 114 2.84 4.74 13.13
C SER A 114 3.16 3.30 13.53
N PHE A 115 3.91 2.57 12.69
CA PHE A 115 4.31 1.19 12.96
C PHE A 115 4.78 1.00 14.42
N PRO A 116 4.28 -0.02 15.16
CA PRO A 116 3.59 -1.23 14.68
C PRO A 116 2.09 -1.09 14.40
N LYS A 117 1.50 0.08 14.64
CA LYS A 117 0.12 0.36 14.22
C LYS A 117 0.08 0.60 12.73
N VAL A 118 -0.72 -0.19 12.03
CA VAL A 118 -0.92 -0.08 10.58
C VAL A 118 -2.38 0.18 10.29
N ARG A 119 -2.64 1.19 9.45
CA ARG A 119 -3.98 1.44 8.92
C ARG A 119 -4.04 0.96 7.48
N VAL A 120 -5.08 0.22 7.13
CA VAL A 120 -5.28 -0.32 5.78
C VAL A 120 -6.56 0.25 5.20
N LYS A 121 -6.51 0.76 3.97
CA LYS A 121 -7.68 1.24 3.23
C LYS A 121 -7.65 0.72 1.80
N PHE A 122 -8.77 0.14 1.37
CA PHE A 122 -8.94 -0.33 0.00
C PHE A 122 -9.62 0.77 -0.83
N VAL A 123 -8.98 1.22 -1.91
CA VAL A 123 -9.51 2.28 -2.76
C VAL A 123 -9.49 1.84 -4.23
N PRO A 124 -10.62 1.84 -4.94
CA PRO A 124 -10.63 1.61 -6.38
C PRO A 124 -9.70 2.61 -7.09
N GLY A 125 -8.80 2.14 -7.94
CA GLY A 125 -7.77 3.01 -8.52
C GLY A 125 -8.34 4.10 -9.43
N LYS A 126 -9.48 3.85 -10.11
CA LYS A 126 -10.23 4.89 -10.83
C LYS A 126 -10.64 6.06 -9.92
N GLN A 127 -11.08 5.75 -8.69
CA GLN A 127 -11.44 6.78 -7.71
C GLN A 127 -10.18 7.47 -7.17
N LEU A 128 -9.16 6.69 -6.80
CA LEU A 128 -7.92 7.22 -6.24
C LEU A 128 -7.22 8.19 -7.21
N PHE A 129 -7.12 7.83 -8.49
CA PHE A 129 -6.52 8.67 -9.52
C PHE A 129 -7.33 9.94 -9.80
N LYS A 130 -8.67 9.86 -9.78
CA LYS A 130 -9.53 11.03 -9.92
C LYS A 130 -9.25 12.06 -8.82
N THR A 131 -9.04 11.62 -7.58
CA THR A 131 -8.70 12.50 -6.46
C THR A 131 -7.24 12.96 -6.52
N TYR A 132 -6.32 12.06 -6.90
CA TYR A 132 -4.87 12.31 -6.92
C TYR A 132 -4.27 12.07 -8.32
N PRO A 133 -4.46 12.99 -9.28
CA PRO A 133 -4.06 12.81 -10.68
C PRO A 133 -2.54 12.80 -10.92
N LYS A 134 -1.74 13.04 -9.88
CA LYS A 134 -0.27 12.88 -9.88
C LYS A 134 0.18 11.52 -9.32
N ALA A 135 -0.76 10.57 -9.17
CA ALA A 135 -0.51 9.25 -8.62
C ALA A 135 0.16 9.26 -7.23
N LYS A 136 -0.15 10.28 -6.43
CA LYS A 136 0.44 10.52 -5.11
C LYS A 136 -0.58 11.12 -4.14
N VAL A 137 -0.77 10.47 -3.00
CA VAL A 137 -1.41 11.05 -1.82
C VAL A 137 -0.32 11.77 -1.00
N PRO A 138 -0.41 13.09 -0.79
CA PRO A 138 0.60 13.82 -0.04
C PRO A 138 0.52 13.53 1.46
N PHE A 139 1.64 13.68 2.16
CA PHE A 139 1.72 13.37 3.60
C PHE A 139 0.73 14.17 4.46
N HIS A 140 0.51 15.45 4.14
CA HIS A 140 -0.39 16.32 4.91
C HIS A 140 -1.88 15.94 4.77
N GLU A 141 -2.23 15.07 3.81
CA GLU A 141 -3.59 14.52 3.66
C GLU A 141 -3.73 13.14 4.31
N ARG A 142 -2.73 12.68 5.08
CA ARG A 142 -2.76 11.38 5.77
C ARG A 142 -4.06 11.18 6.54
N ASP A 143 -4.40 12.12 7.40
CA ASP A 143 -5.49 11.96 8.36
C ASP A 143 -6.84 12.03 7.64
N SER A 144 -7.03 13.00 6.74
CA SER A 144 -8.22 13.07 5.89
C SER A 144 -8.38 11.85 4.96
N PHE A 145 -7.28 11.30 4.43
CA PHE A 145 -7.30 10.12 3.58
C PHE A 145 -7.68 8.85 4.36
N PHE A 146 -7.23 8.70 5.59
CA PHE A 146 -7.54 7.54 6.45
C PHE A 146 -8.76 7.76 7.38
N GLY A 147 -9.36 8.96 7.39
CA GLY A 147 -10.61 9.25 8.10
C GLY A 147 -10.44 9.60 9.58
N GLU A 148 -9.35 10.29 9.92
CA GLU A 148 -9.10 10.93 11.23
C GLU A 148 -9.52 12.40 11.24
#